data_AF-A0A8J4CLS4-F1
#
_entry.id   AF-A0A8J4CLS4-F1
#
_cell.length_a   1.000
_cell.length_b   1.000
_cell.length_c   1.000
_cell.angle_alpha   90.00
_cell.angle_beta   90.00
_cell.angle_gamma   90.00
#
_symmetry.space_group_name_H-M   'P 1'
#
loop_
_entity.id
_entity.type
_entity.pdbx_description
1 polymer ?
#
loop_
_entity_poly.entity_id
_entity_poly.type
_entity_poly.pdbx_seq_one_letter_code
_entity_poly.pdbx_strand_id
1 'polypeptide(L)'
;MAIGAFALASRALASEPQVERLFPSEGRPPGAYLHAAQRVASFVRHHLWDPAAGGGAGRLRRSFCKGPSAVQGFADDYSALISGLLDLYECGGGREWLEWAMQLQAVQDQLFWDSHSGGYFSTADPASADADPSIRIRIKDDYDGAEPTASSVAAINLLRLAGMVPERPSPSSYGNAGGAFEVPSMSYDEAAQRTLASFAARLTQSPLAVPYMCCAAHMLSKRPARQVIVAGPAGAPDTSALLDAVHASYCPDKVVLVLDPTNPGEMEFWRAHNPPAHAMVASHFAKSQQPREGPASGAGGPDPSSGANAMTATAFICQNYTCQAPTIDPVRVRQLLTQQATPGSAQPLLQHFDVKL
;
A
#
# COMPACT_ATOMS: atom_id res chain seq x y z
N MET A 1 -8.22 -6.14 7.65
CA MET A 1 -9.44 -5.39 7.26
C MET A 1 -9.76 -4.17 8.13
N ALA A 2 -9.99 -4.28 9.45
CA ALA A 2 -10.40 -3.13 10.28
C ALA A 2 -9.41 -1.94 10.29
N ILE A 3 -8.10 -2.20 10.25
CA ILE A 3 -7.04 -1.18 10.14
C ILE A 3 -7.27 -0.31 8.91
N GLY A 4 -7.42 -0.93 7.74
CA GLY A 4 -7.63 -0.23 6.47
C GLY A 4 -8.96 0.53 6.44
N ALA A 5 -10.04 -0.07 6.96
CA ALA A 5 -11.34 0.60 7.06
C ALA A 5 -11.26 1.90 7.88
N PHE A 6 -10.58 1.88 9.04
CA PHE A 6 -10.39 3.09 9.85
C PHE A 6 -9.45 4.10 9.20
N ALA A 7 -8.38 3.66 8.54
CA ALA A 7 -7.48 4.54 7.79
C ALA A 7 -8.25 5.27 6.67
N LEU A 8 -8.97 4.55 5.82
CA LEU A 8 -9.77 5.11 4.73
C LEU A 8 -10.88 6.03 5.25
N ALA A 9 -11.58 5.61 6.32
CA ALA A 9 -12.58 6.44 6.98
C ALA A 9 -12.01 7.78 7.47
N SER A 10 -10.77 7.80 7.97
CA SER A 10 -10.14 9.05 8.43
C SER A 10 -10.01 10.11 7.33
N ARG A 11 -9.91 9.69 6.06
CA ARG A 11 -9.75 10.56 4.90
C ARG A 11 -11.06 10.84 4.19
N ALA A 12 -11.83 9.80 3.89
CA ALA A 12 -13.13 9.94 3.24
C ALA A 12 -14.05 10.85 4.06
N LEU A 13 -14.15 10.63 5.37
CA LEU A 13 -15.05 11.38 6.24
C LEU A 13 -14.61 12.83 6.47
N ALA A 14 -13.34 13.18 6.21
CA ALA A 14 -12.84 14.56 6.25
C ALA A 14 -13.24 15.35 5.00
N SER A 15 -13.45 14.65 3.88
CA SER A 15 -13.83 15.24 2.59
C SER A 15 -15.35 15.39 2.40
N GLU A 16 -16.15 14.70 3.21
CA GLU A 16 -17.61 14.74 3.17
C GLU A 16 -18.17 16.00 3.86
N PRO A 17 -19.28 16.59 3.36
CA PRO A 17 -20.04 17.58 4.11
C PRO A 17 -20.43 17.04 5.48
N GLN A 18 -20.60 17.93 6.47
CA GLN A 18 -21.09 17.55 7.80
C GLN A 18 -22.56 17.10 7.72
N VAL A 19 -22.78 15.83 7.39
CA VAL A 19 -24.08 15.18 7.43
C VAL A 19 -24.20 14.44 8.76
N GLU A 20 -25.36 14.54 9.41
CA GLU A 20 -25.72 13.78 10.61
C GLU A 20 -25.66 12.27 10.28
N ARG A 21 -24.91 11.49 11.07
CA ARG A 21 -24.62 10.08 10.76
C ARG A 21 -25.31 9.18 11.78
N LEU A 22 -26.13 8.23 11.31
CA LEU A 22 -26.91 7.28 12.13
C LEU A 22 -26.09 6.21 12.89
N PHE A 23 -24.78 6.40 13.07
CA PHE A 23 -23.89 5.40 13.69
C PHE A 23 -23.41 5.85 15.09
N PRO A 24 -23.14 4.92 16.03
CA PRO A 24 -22.77 5.22 17.42
C PRO A 24 -21.48 6.05 17.62
N SER A 25 -20.76 6.39 16.55
CA SER A 25 -19.56 7.21 16.54
C SER A 25 -19.81 8.65 16.07
N GLU A 26 -21.04 9.16 16.26
CA GLU A 26 -21.37 10.58 16.15
C GLU A 26 -20.32 11.45 16.89
N GLY A 27 -19.80 12.46 16.20
CA GLY A 27 -18.92 13.48 16.80
C GLY A 27 -17.43 13.14 16.91
N ARG A 28 -16.95 11.94 16.56
CA ARG A 28 -15.48 11.71 16.51
C ARG A 28 -14.85 12.44 15.31
N PRO A 29 -13.76 13.21 15.51
CA PRO A 29 -13.07 13.86 14.40
C PRO A 29 -12.45 12.79 13.48
N PRO A 30 -12.42 12.99 12.16
CA PRO A 30 -11.88 12.01 11.20
C PRO A 30 -10.47 11.49 11.57
N GLY A 31 -9.59 12.35 12.05
CA GLY A 31 -8.24 11.97 12.49
C GLY A 31 -8.19 10.94 13.64
N ALA A 32 -9.26 10.83 14.45
CA ALA A 32 -9.34 9.81 15.51
C ALA A 32 -9.39 8.38 14.94
N TYR A 33 -9.91 8.19 13.73
CA TYR A 33 -9.92 6.87 13.07
C TYR A 33 -8.51 6.47 12.62
N LEU A 34 -7.71 7.41 12.11
CA LEU A 34 -6.31 7.13 11.75
C LEU A 34 -5.50 6.69 12.97
N HIS A 35 -5.64 7.42 14.09
CA HIS A 35 -4.99 7.05 15.34
C HIS A 35 -5.46 5.68 15.88
N ALA A 36 -6.75 5.35 15.73
CA ALA A 36 -7.26 4.03 16.06
C ALA A 36 -6.62 2.93 15.20
N ALA A 37 -6.51 3.15 13.89
CA ALA A 37 -5.85 2.23 12.96
C ALA A 37 -4.38 1.99 13.34
N GLN A 38 -3.63 3.07 13.62
CA GLN A 38 -2.23 3.00 14.08
C GLN A 38 -2.12 2.19 15.38
N ARG A 39 -2.97 2.46 16.38
CA ARG A 39 -2.96 1.71 17.64
C ARG A 39 -3.23 0.23 17.46
N VAL A 40 -4.18 -0.13 16.58
CA VAL A 40 -4.47 -1.54 16.27
C VAL A 40 -3.30 -2.19 15.56
N ALA A 41 -2.71 -1.54 14.55
CA ALA A 41 -1.54 -2.04 13.85
C ALA A 41 -0.34 -2.22 14.78
N SER A 42 -0.06 -1.24 15.65
CA SER A 42 0.94 -1.36 16.71
C SER A 42 0.62 -2.53 17.64
N PHE A 43 -0.62 -2.70 18.09
CA PHE A 43 -0.98 -3.81 18.96
C PHE A 43 -0.67 -5.17 18.30
N VAL A 44 -1.07 -5.36 17.05
CA VAL A 44 -0.77 -6.58 16.28
C VAL A 44 0.75 -6.78 16.18
N ARG A 45 1.52 -5.72 15.88
CA ARG A 45 2.99 -5.79 15.78
C ARG A 45 3.66 -6.18 17.09
N HIS A 46 3.15 -5.71 18.23
CA HIS A 46 3.77 -5.97 19.54
C HIS A 46 3.36 -7.31 20.13
N HIS A 47 2.15 -7.79 19.84
CA HIS A 47 1.57 -8.94 20.54
C HIS A 47 1.37 -10.17 19.67
N LEU A 48 1.26 -10.01 18.35
CA LEU A 48 0.99 -11.11 17.42
C LEU A 48 2.12 -11.34 16.42
N TRP A 49 3.09 -10.42 16.31
CA TRP A 49 4.27 -10.62 15.49
C TRP A 49 5.47 -11.01 16.36
N ASP A 50 6.04 -12.18 16.08
CA ASP A 50 7.27 -12.67 16.70
C ASP A 50 8.43 -12.46 15.72
N PRO A 51 9.30 -11.46 15.89
CA PRO A 51 10.40 -11.19 14.97
C PRO A 51 11.56 -12.20 15.08
N ALA A 52 11.63 -13.00 16.15
CA ALA A 52 12.68 -14.00 16.33
C ALA A 52 12.32 -15.35 15.69
N ALA A 53 11.03 -15.60 15.46
CA ALA A 53 10.54 -16.82 14.84
C ALA A 53 10.96 -16.94 13.35
N GLY A 54 10.83 -18.15 12.79
CA GLY A 54 11.05 -18.39 11.37
C GLY A 54 12.49 -18.13 10.91
N GLY A 55 13.49 -18.42 11.75
CA GLY A 55 14.90 -18.15 11.44
C GLY A 55 15.24 -16.65 11.36
N GLY A 56 14.48 -15.80 12.07
CA GLY A 56 14.62 -14.34 12.05
C GLY A 56 13.81 -13.63 10.98
N ALA A 57 13.09 -14.35 10.10
CA ALA A 57 12.15 -13.75 9.16
C ALA A 57 10.88 -13.20 9.84
N GLY A 58 10.58 -13.72 11.02
CA GLY A 58 9.43 -13.40 11.85
C GLY A 58 8.16 -14.14 11.46
N ARG A 59 7.24 -14.29 12.42
CA ARG A 59 5.96 -15.00 12.23
C ARG A 59 4.80 -14.29 12.90
N LEU A 60 3.66 -14.30 12.21
CA LEU A 60 2.39 -13.86 12.75
C LEU A 60 1.70 -15.00 13.51
N ARG A 61 1.08 -14.68 14.65
CA ARG A 61 0.18 -15.53 15.42
C ARG A 61 -1.25 -15.23 15.05
N ARG A 62 -2.10 -16.27 14.95
CA ARG A 62 -3.48 -16.13 14.44
C ARG A 62 -4.38 -15.25 15.29
N SER A 63 -4.25 -15.29 16.63
CA SER A 63 -5.23 -14.63 17.50
C SER A 63 -4.65 -14.23 18.84
N PHE A 64 -5.31 -13.28 19.51
CA PHE A 64 -4.96 -12.83 20.84
C PHE A 64 -6.16 -12.97 21.79
N CYS A 65 -6.01 -13.76 22.85
CA CYS A 65 -6.98 -13.81 23.95
C CYS A 65 -6.24 -14.07 25.26
N LYS A 66 -6.08 -13.03 26.09
CA LYS A 66 -5.23 -13.05 27.30
C LYS A 66 -3.74 -13.39 27.02
N GLY A 67 -3.32 -13.29 25.77
CA GLY A 67 -2.00 -13.67 25.26
C GLY A 67 -2.08 -14.11 23.79
N PRO A 68 -0.94 -14.19 23.07
CA PRO A 68 -0.91 -14.72 21.71
C PRO A 68 -1.25 -16.21 21.68
N SER A 69 -1.99 -16.62 20.65
CA SER A 69 -2.29 -18.03 20.41
C SER A 69 -1.05 -18.83 20.03
N ALA A 70 -1.04 -20.13 20.34
CA ALA A 70 -0.02 -21.05 19.84
C ALA A 70 -0.10 -21.25 18.32
N VAL A 71 -1.28 -21.02 17.73
CA VAL A 71 -1.57 -21.20 16.31
C VAL A 71 -0.90 -20.10 15.48
N GLN A 72 -0.17 -20.49 14.44
CA GLN A 72 0.45 -19.60 13.46
C GLN A 72 -0.61 -18.96 12.55
N GLY A 73 -0.30 -17.79 12.02
CA GLY A 73 -1.14 -17.11 11.04
C GLY A 73 -1.23 -17.89 9.72
N PHE A 74 -2.38 -17.78 9.06
CA PHE A 74 -2.70 -18.38 7.77
C PHE A 74 -2.62 -17.32 6.66
N ALA A 75 -2.74 -17.72 5.41
CA ALA A 75 -2.59 -16.80 4.27
C ALA A 75 -3.56 -15.59 4.35
N ASP A 76 -4.77 -15.78 4.87
CA ASP A 76 -5.74 -14.69 5.05
C ASP A 76 -5.28 -13.69 6.12
N ASP A 77 -4.65 -14.15 7.21
CA ASP A 77 -4.14 -13.29 8.28
C ASP A 77 -3.05 -12.35 7.75
N TYR A 78 -2.13 -12.88 6.94
CA TYR A 78 -1.07 -12.09 6.30
C TYR A 78 -1.65 -11.13 5.25
N SER A 79 -2.45 -11.63 4.31
CA SER A 79 -2.94 -10.83 3.18
C SER A 79 -3.85 -9.68 3.63
N ALA A 80 -4.73 -9.93 4.60
CA ALA A 80 -5.62 -8.91 5.16
C ALA A 80 -4.89 -7.90 6.07
N LEU A 81 -3.78 -8.29 6.71
CA LEU A 81 -2.94 -7.37 7.48
C LEU A 81 -2.11 -6.48 6.55
N ILE A 82 -1.45 -7.06 5.54
CA ILE A 82 -0.71 -6.32 4.51
C ILE A 82 -1.61 -5.27 3.86
N SER A 83 -2.82 -5.67 3.42
CA SER A 83 -3.81 -4.76 2.84
C SER A 83 -4.13 -3.58 3.76
N GLY A 84 -4.37 -3.85 5.05
CA GLY A 84 -4.63 -2.80 6.04
C GLY A 84 -3.43 -1.90 6.34
N LEU A 85 -2.20 -2.42 6.29
CA LEU A 85 -0.97 -1.64 6.47
C LEU A 85 -0.70 -0.73 5.27
N LEU A 86 -0.96 -1.21 4.06
CA LEU A 86 -0.88 -0.39 2.85
C LEU A 86 -1.91 0.76 2.90
N ASP A 87 -3.15 0.48 3.31
CA ASP A 87 -4.17 1.53 3.50
C ASP A 87 -3.77 2.55 4.57
N LEU A 88 -3.20 2.06 5.69
CA LEU A 88 -2.69 2.90 6.77
C LEU A 88 -1.59 3.84 6.28
N TYR A 89 -0.64 3.30 5.51
CA TYR A 89 0.43 4.06 4.90
C TYR A 89 -0.09 5.10 3.89
N GLU A 90 -0.97 4.71 2.96
CA GLU A 90 -1.52 5.63 1.96
C GLU A 90 -2.38 6.75 2.56
N CYS A 91 -2.96 6.54 3.75
CA CYS A 91 -3.76 7.55 4.45
C CYS A 91 -2.94 8.41 5.41
N GLY A 92 -1.82 7.91 5.95
CA GLY A 92 -1.11 8.57 7.05
C GLY A 92 0.37 8.86 6.80
N GLY A 93 0.96 8.27 5.76
CA GLY A 93 2.40 8.10 5.66
C GLY A 93 2.92 7.10 6.69
N GLY A 94 4.15 7.30 7.16
CA GLY A 94 4.82 6.40 8.10
C GLY A 94 5.49 5.24 7.38
N ARG A 95 6.77 5.42 7.05
CA ARG A 95 7.63 4.44 6.36
C ARG A 95 7.58 3.07 7.04
N GLU A 96 7.48 3.03 8.37
CA GLU A 96 7.47 1.80 9.15
C GLU A 96 6.29 0.87 8.84
N TRP A 97 5.15 1.41 8.36
CA TRP A 97 3.98 0.62 7.99
C TRP A 97 4.18 -0.04 6.62
N LEU A 98 4.74 0.69 5.66
CA LEU A 98 5.07 0.16 4.34
C LEU A 98 6.18 -0.89 4.43
N GLU A 99 7.24 -0.63 5.19
CA GLU A 99 8.32 -1.60 5.41
C GLU A 99 7.81 -2.90 6.05
N TRP A 100 6.90 -2.78 7.02
CA TRP A 100 6.31 -3.96 7.65
C TRP A 100 5.37 -4.71 6.71
N ALA A 101 4.59 -4.01 5.87
CA ALA A 101 3.79 -4.63 4.82
C ALA A 101 4.66 -5.40 3.82
N MET A 102 5.80 -4.83 3.42
CA MET A 102 6.77 -5.49 2.55
C MET A 102 7.40 -6.73 3.19
N GLN A 103 7.76 -6.65 4.48
CA GLN A 103 8.27 -7.81 5.24
C GLN A 103 7.21 -8.92 5.34
N LEU A 104 5.97 -8.57 5.66
CA LEU A 104 4.87 -9.53 5.75
C LEU A 104 4.56 -10.16 4.38
N GLN A 105 4.63 -9.40 3.29
CA GLN A 105 4.45 -9.93 1.93
C GLN A 105 5.55 -10.95 1.59
N ALA A 106 6.80 -10.66 1.93
CA ALA A 106 7.90 -11.61 1.73
C ALA A 106 7.67 -12.91 2.52
N VAL A 107 7.21 -12.82 3.78
CA VAL A 107 6.89 -13.99 4.61
C VAL A 107 5.67 -14.73 4.08
N GLN A 108 4.66 -14.02 3.58
CA GLN A 108 3.50 -14.64 2.93
C GLN A 108 3.90 -15.43 1.69
N ASP A 109 4.77 -14.84 0.86
CA ASP A 109 5.32 -15.51 -0.32
C ASP A 109 6.13 -16.75 0.08
N GLN A 110 6.93 -16.69 1.14
CA GLN A 110 7.67 -17.85 1.65
C GLN A 110 6.73 -18.99 2.07
N LEU A 111 5.71 -18.67 2.88
CA LEU A 111 4.90 -19.67 3.54
C LEU A 111 3.82 -20.27 2.64
N PHE A 112 3.23 -19.47 1.76
CA PHE A 112 1.95 -19.80 1.14
C PHE A 112 1.98 -19.82 -0.39
N TRP A 113 3.01 -19.30 -1.03
CA TRP A 113 3.08 -19.23 -2.49
C TRP A 113 3.12 -20.61 -3.14
N ASP A 114 2.34 -20.81 -4.20
CA ASP A 114 2.49 -21.95 -5.10
C ASP A 114 3.48 -21.62 -6.23
N SER A 115 4.69 -22.15 -6.10
CA SER A 115 5.75 -21.96 -7.11
C SER A 115 5.42 -22.60 -8.46
N HIS A 116 4.51 -23.57 -8.51
CA HIS A 116 4.11 -24.25 -9.74
C HIS A 116 3.01 -23.48 -10.47
N SER A 117 1.82 -23.36 -9.86
CA SER A 117 0.65 -22.79 -10.53
C SER A 117 0.40 -21.31 -10.23
N GLY A 118 1.11 -20.71 -9.27
CA GLY A 118 0.83 -19.37 -8.78
C GLY A 118 -0.34 -19.33 -7.79
N GLY A 119 -0.50 -18.17 -7.15
CA GLY A 119 -1.49 -17.95 -6.09
C GLY A 119 -1.02 -18.50 -4.74
N TYR A 120 -1.90 -18.42 -3.74
CA TYR A 120 -1.55 -18.71 -2.35
C TYR A 120 -2.43 -19.83 -1.80
N PHE A 121 -1.79 -20.83 -1.21
CA PHE A 121 -2.45 -21.83 -0.39
C PHE A 121 -2.89 -21.23 0.95
N SER A 122 -4.00 -21.70 1.51
CA SER A 122 -4.51 -21.22 2.80
C SER A 122 -3.54 -21.51 3.97
N THR A 123 -2.68 -22.52 3.83
CA THR A 123 -1.82 -23.07 4.88
C THR A 123 -0.36 -23.15 4.46
N ALA A 124 0.52 -23.09 5.46
CA ALA A 124 1.96 -23.05 5.28
C ALA A 124 2.49 -24.27 4.51
N ASP A 125 3.61 -24.09 3.81
CA ASP A 125 4.25 -25.15 3.05
C ASP A 125 4.63 -26.34 3.94
N PRO A 126 4.35 -27.61 3.57
CA PRO A 126 4.71 -28.77 4.38
C PRO A 126 6.21 -28.93 4.62
N ALA A 127 7.05 -28.34 3.76
CA ALA A 127 8.49 -28.29 3.96
C ALA A 127 8.94 -27.21 4.96
N SER A 128 8.05 -26.28 5.34
CA SER A 128 8.33 -25.25 6.33
C SER A 128 8.20 -25.79 7.75
N ALA A 129 8.98 -25.24 8.68
CA ALA A 129 8.86 -25.52 10.11
C ALA A 129 7.53 -25.02 10.72
N ASP A 130 6.77 -24.21 9.96
CA ASP A 130 5.48 -23.65 10.35
C ASP A 130 4.30 -24.52 9.90
N ALA A 131 4.55 -25.62 9.20
CA ALA A 131 3.52 -26.55 8.74
C ALA A 131 2.76 -27.19 9.91
N ASP A 132 1.43 -27.22 9.82
CA ASP A 132 0.62 -28.06 10.68
C ASP A 132 0.59 -29.50 10.11
N PRO A 133 1.20 -30.50 10.79
CA PRO A 133 1.28 -31.87 10.27
C PRO A 133 -0.08 -32.58 10.20
N SER A 134 -1.13 -32.02 10.83
CA SER A 134 -2.49 -32.54 10.73
C SER A 134 -3.16 -32.20 9.40
N ILE A 135 -2.66 -31.18 8.69
CA ILE A 135 -3.20 -30.73 7.40
C ILE A 135 -2.53 -31.51 6.27
N ARG A 136 -3.27 -32.44 5.68
CA ARG A 136 -2.76 -33.32 4.61
C ARG A 136 -2.93 -32.74 3.20
N ILE A 137 -3.89 -31.84 3.03
CA ILE A 137 -4.26 -31.26 1.74
C ILE A 137 -4.27 -29.74 1.92
N ARG A 138 -3.54 -29.04 1.05
CA ARG A 138 -3.55 -27.58 0.97
C ARG A 138 -4.50 -27.18 -0.15
N ILE A 139 -5.37 -26.23 0.14
CA ILE A 139 -6.31 -25.67 -0.85
C ILE A 139 -5.96 -24.21 -1.11
N LYS A 140 -6.22 -23.76 -2.32
CA LYS A 140 -6.37 -22.33 -2.60
C LYS A 140 -7.86 -22.05 -2.62
N ASP A 141 -8.32 -21.17 -1.74
CA ASP A 141 -9.72 -20.79 -1.75
C ASP A 141 -10.03 -20.11 -3.08
N ASP A 142 -11.08 -20.57 -3.76
CA ASP A 142 -11.46 -20.14 -5.11
C ASP A 142 -12.81 -19.43 -5.16
N TYR A 143 -13.28 -18.99 -3.99
CA TYR A 143 -14.55 -18.33 -3.77
C TYR A 143 -14.42 -17.22 -2.72
N ASP A 144 -14.65 -15.97 -3.10
CA ASP A 144 -14.78 -14.85 -2.17
C ASP A 144 -16.17 -14.91 -1.52
N GLY A 145 -16.22 -15.29 -0.25
CA GLY A 145 -17.46 -15.41 0.54
C GLY A 145 -17.79 -14.12 1.29
N ALA A 146 -18.01 -14.24 2.60
CA ALA A 146 -18.13 -13.07 3.48
C ALA A 146 -16.81 -12.25 3.53
N GLU A 147 -15.69 -12.93 3.32
CA GLU A 147 -14.36 -12.35 3.20
C GLU A 147 -13.74 -12.78 1.86
N PRO A 148 -12.93 -11.92 1.22
CA PRO A 148 -12.19 -12.28 0.03
C PRO A 148 -11.12 -13.34 0.35
N THR A 149 -10.79 -14.17 -0.64
CA THR A 149 -9.72 -15.17 -0.49
C THR A 149 -8.36 -14.52 -0.31
N ALA A 150 -7.42 -15.18 0.39
CA ALA A 150 -6.02 -14.74 0.48
C ALA A 150 -5.42 -14.41 -0.89
N SER A 151 -5.71 -15.21 -1.92
CA SER A 151 -5.18 -14.98 -3.27
C SER A 151 -5.74 -13.71 -3.91
N SER A 152 -7.05 -13.46 -3.76
CA SER A 152 -7.68 -12.22 -4.24
C SER A 152 -7.06 -10.99 -3.57
N VAL A 153 -6.87 -11.04 -2.25
CA VAL A 153 -6.28 -9.92 -1.49
C VAL A 153 -4.80 -9.73 -1.82
N ALA A 154 -4.05 -10.82 -1.90
CA ALA A 154 -2.64 -10.79 -2.25
C ALA A 154 -2.41 -10.22 -3.65
N ALA A 155 -3.24 -10.56 -4.64
CA ALA A 155 -3.12 -10.00 -5.98
C ALA A 155 -3.20 -8.46 -5.97
N ILE A 156 -4.13 -7.87 -5.21
CA ILE A 156 -4.22 -6.41 -5.05
C ILE A 156 -3.01 -5.85 -4.29
N ASN A 157 -2.60 -6.49 -3.20
CA ASN A 157 -1.43 -6.04 -2.42
C ASN A 157 -0.16 -6.02 -3.29
N LEU A 158 0.07 -7.08 -4.07
CA LEU A 158 1.19 -7.18 -5.01
C LEU A 158 1.14 -6.08 -6.07
N LEU A 159 -0.03 -5.79 -6.65
CA LEU A 159 -0.18 -4.70 -7.62
C LEU A 159 0.09 -3.31 -7.00
N ARG A 160 -0.34 -3.08 -5.76
CA ARG A 160 -0.06 -1.84 -5.01
C ARG A 160 1.43 -1.71 -4.70
N LEU A 161 2.04 -2.76 -4.16
CA LEU A 161 3.49 -2.81 -3.90
C LEU A 161 4.29 -2.59 -5.19
N ALA A 162 3.91 -3.24 -6.29
CA ALA A 162 4.56 -3.03 -7.60
C ALA A 162 4.40 -1.59 -8.12
N GLY A 163 3.37 -0.87 -7.68
CA GLY A 163 3.17 0.54 -8.00
C GLY A 163 3.97 1.49 -7.10
N MET A 164 4.23 1.11 -5.85
CA MET A 164 4.96 1.93 -4.86
C MET A 164 6.46 1.68 -4.89
N VAL A 165 6.85 0.41 -4.88
CA VAL A 165 8.21 -0.14 -4.76
C VAL A 165 8.40 -1.19 -5.87
N PRO A 166 8.67 -0.77 -7.13
CA PRO A 166 8.65 -1.66 -8.29
C PRO A 166 9.63 -2.83 -8.20
N GLU A 167 10.78 -2.60 -7.56
CA GLU A 167 11.78 -3.62 -7.28
C GLU A 167 11.53 -4.24 -5.91
N ARG A 168 11.52 -5.57 -5.86
CA ARG A 168 11.39 -6.33 -4.62
C ARG A 168 12.74 -6.29 -3.88
N PRO A 169 12.81 -5.77 -2.65
CA PRO A 169 14.04 -5.79 -1.88
C PRO A 169 14.53 -7.22 -1.65
N SER A 170 15.85 -7.36 -1.54
CA SER A 170 16.46 -8.61 -1.12
C SER A 170 15.83 -9.09 0.20
N PRO A 171 15.57 -10.39 0.37
CA PRO A 171 15.12 -10.94 1.63
C PRO A 171 16.05 -10.59 2.80
N SER A 172 17.35 -10.39 2.54
CA SER A 172 18.35 -9.95 3.52
C SER A 172 18.18 -8.50 4.00
N SER A 173 17.39 -7.69 3.29
CA SER A 173 17.11 -6.29 3.65
C SER A 173 16.07 -6.18 4.77
N TYR A 174 15.27 -7.22 5.00
CA TYR A 174 14.36 -7.31 6.14
C TYR A 174 15.12 -7.97 7.30
N GLY A 175 15.50 -7.17 8.30
CA GLY A 175 16.54 -7.49 9.30
C GLY A 175 16.54 -8.90 9.91
N ASN A 176 17.72 -9.33 10.39
CA ASN A 176 18.02 -10.60 11.07
C ASN A 176 17.63 -11.91 10.35
N ALA A 177 17.30 -11.88 9.06
CA ALA A 177 17.19 -13.09 8.24
C ALA A 177 18.57 -13.75 8.05
N GLY A 178 18.98 -14.55 9.04
CA GLY A 178 20.15 -15.40 8.96
C GLY A 178 19.91 -16.55 7.98
N GLY A 179 20.25 -16.35 6.71
CA GLY A 179 20.64 -17.41 5.76
C GLY A 179 19.63 -18.48 5.33
N ALA A 180 18.41 -18.54 5.86
CA ALA A 180 17.44 -19.63 5.58
C ALA A 180 16.10 -19.17 4.97
N PHE A 181 16.00 -17.90 4.54
CA PHE A 181 14.77 -17.29 4.05
C PHE A 181 14.82 -17.15 2.52
N GLU A 182 14.29 -18.15 1.81
CA GLU A 182 14.13 -18.10 0.35
C GLU A 182 12.75 -17.53 0.00
N VAL A 183 12.76 -16.42 -0.75
CA VAL A 183 11.56 -15.79 -1.33
C VAL A 183 11.66 -15.96 -2.84
N PRO A 184 10.56 -16.20 -3.56
CA PRO A 184 10.58 -16.25 -5.02
C PRO A 184 11.25 -15.00 -5.61
N SER A 185 12.25 -15.22 -6.49
CA SER A 185 13.05 -14.18 -7.15
C SER A 185 12.31 -13.37 -8.23
N MET A 186 10.99 -13.31 -8.14
CA MET A 186 10.13 -12.61 -9.09
C MET A 186 9.72 -11.23 -8.57
N SER A 187 9.38 -10.33 -9.49
CA SER A 187 8.85 -9.01 -9.14
C SER A 187 7.44 -9.11 -8.52
N TYR A 188 7.00 -8.07 -7.83
CA TYR A 188 5.62 -7.99 -7.35
C TYR A 188 4.59 -8.04 -8.50
N ASP A 189 4.92 -7.42 -9.64
CA ASP A 189 4.06 -7.42 -10.84
C ASP A 189 3.90 -8.84 -11.40
N GLU A 190 5.01 -9.58 -11.54
CA GLU A 190 5.01 -10.96 -12.01
C GLU A 190 4.24 -11.88 -11.05
N ALA A 191 4.43 -11.73 -9.73
CA ALA A 191 3.68 -12.48 -8.73
C ALA A 191 2.15 -12.22 -8.85
N ALA A 192 1.75 -10.96 -9.10
CA ALA A 192 0.34 -10.61 -9.30
C ALA A 192 -0.23 -11.27 -10.57
N GLN A 193 0.51 -11.21 -11.68
CA GLN A 193 0.12 -11.84 -12.94
C GLN A 193 -0.04 -13.37 -12.79
N ARG A 194 0.91 -14.03 -12.13
CA ARG A 194 0.85 -15.48 -11.88
C ARG A 194 -0.30 -15.86 -10.94
N THR A 195 -0.60 -15.01 -9.95
CA THR A 195 -1.78 -15.18 -9.10
C THR A 195 -3.05 -15.13 -9.94
N LEU A 196 -3.23 -14.10 -10.77
CA LEU A 196 -4.39 -13.98 -11.66
C LEU A 196 -4.51 -15.13 -12.65
N ALA A 197 -3.38 -15.58 -13.23
CA ALA A 197 -3.35 -16.73 -14.14
C ALA A 197 -3.85 -18.01 -13.46
N SER A 198 -3.50 -18.24 -12.19
CA SER A 198 -3.96 -19.40 -11.42
C SER A 198 -5.49 -19.42 -11.21
N PHE A 199 -6.16 -18.27 -11.34
CA PHE A 199 -7.62 -18.11 -11.24
C PHE A 199 -8.29 -17.83 -12.60
N ALA A 200 -7.57 -17.93 -13.73
CA ALA A 200 -8.09 -17.56 -15.06
C ALA A 200 -9.38 -18.31 -15.43
N ALA A 201 -9.47 -19.61 -15.11
CA ALA A 201 -10.68 -20.39 -15.35
C ALA A 201 -11.87 -19.86 -14.54
N ARG A 202 -11.66 -19.53 -13.26
CA ARG A 202 -12.70 -18.97 -12.37
C ARG A 202 -13.14 -17.59 -12.86
N LEU A 203 -12.20 -16.71 -13.18
CA LEU A 203 -12.46 -15.37 -13.72
C LEU A 203 -13.27 -15.40 -15.02
N THR A 204 -13.02 -16.39 -15.87
CA THR A 204 -13.69 -16.50 -17.18
C THR A 204 -15.06 -17.16 -17.08
N GLN A 205 -15.20 -18.22 -16.27
CA GLN A 205 -16.41 -19.03 -16.21
C GLN A 205 -17.40 -18.58 -15.13
N SER A 206 -16.89 -18.02 -14.02
CA SER A 206 -17.70 -17.60 -12.87
C SER A 206 -17.08 -16.41 -12.14
N PRO A 207 -16.99 -15.22 -12.78
CA PRO A 207 -16.38 -14.03 -12.18
C PRO A 207 -17.05 -13.60 -10.86
N LEU A 208 -18.35 -13.86 -10.70
CA LEU A 208 -19.09 -13.54 -9.47
C LEU A 208 -18.66 -14.40 -8.26
N ALA A 209 -17.94 -15.50 -8.48
CA ALA A 209 -17.34 -16.28 -7.40
C ALA A 209 -16.12 -15.57 -6.79
N VAL A 210 -15.45 -14.68 -7.52
CA VAL A 210 -14.21 -14.01 -7.09
C VAL A 210 -14.20 -12.50 -7.42
N PRO A 211 -15.21 -11.73 -6.98
CA PRO A 211 -15.31 -10.30 -7.27
C PRO A 211 -14.07 -9.48 -6.89
N TYR A 212 -13.36 -9.83 -5.80
CA TYR A 212 -12.16 -9.09 -5.40
C TYR A 212 -10.97 -9.40 -6.32
N MET A 213 -10.88 -10.64 -6.82
CA MET A 213 -9.95 -10.99 -7.91
C MET A 213 -10.30 -10.26 -9.21
N CYS A 214 -11.58 -10.03 -9.52
CA CYS A 214 -11.97 -9.19 -10.66
C CYS A 214 -11.46 -7.74 -10.51
N CYS A 215 -11.45 -7.19 -9.30
CA CYS A 215 -10.83 -5.89 -9.03
C CYS A 215 -9.32 -5.93 -9.30
N ALA A 216 -8.62 -6.98 -8.88
CA ALA A 216 -7.19 -7.16 -9.20
C ALA A 216 -6.95 -7.25 -10.71
N ALA A 217 -7.79 -8.00 -11.44
CA ALA A 217 -7.71 -8.10 -12.91
C ALA A 217 -7.93 -6.74 -13.58
N HIS A 218 -8.87 -5.94 -13.07
CA HIS A 218 -9.08 -4.56 -13.54
C HIS A 218 -7.82 -3.71 -13.31
N MET A 219 -7.26 -3.71 -12.10
CA MET A 219 -6.04 -2.97 -11.77
C MET A 219 -4.86 -3.37 -12.66
N LEU A 220 -4.68 -4.67 -12.93
CA LEU A 220 -3.64 -5.16 -13.83
C LEU A 220 -3.83 -4.61 -15.26
N SER A 221 -5.07 -4.53 -15.75
CA SER A 221 -5.37 -3.98 -17.09
C SER A 221 -5.09 -2.49 -17.23
N LYS A 222 -4.92 -1.77 -16.11
CA LYS A 222 -4.70 -0.32 -16.04
C LYS A 222 -3.25 0.03 -15.73
N ARG A 223 -2.34 -0.95 -15.79
CA ARG A 223 -0.91 -0.75 -15.51
C ARG A 223 -0.23 0.14 -16.57
N PRO A 224 0.81 0.92 -16.19
CA PRO A 224 1.32 1.09 -14.82
C PRO A 224 0.33 1.85 -13.92
N ALA A 225 0.38 1.58 -12.61
CA ALA A 225 -0.49 2.23 -11.64
C ALA A 225 -0.30 3.75 -11.66
N ARG A 226 -1.39 4.50 -11.41
CA ARG A 226 -1.32 5.95 -11.21
C ARG A 226 -0.61 6.25 -9.90
N GLN A 227 0.56 6.86 -9.93
CA GLN A 227 1.24 7.27 -8.71
C GLN A 227 0.79 8.67 -8.31
N VAL A 228 0.33 8.81 -7.07
CA VAL A 228 0.05 10.10 -6.45
C VAL A 228 1.08 10.32 -5.36
N ILE A 229 2.05 11.18 -5.63
CA ILE A 229 3.13 11.49 -4.69
C ILE A 229 2.75 12.74 -3.92
N VAL A 230 2.65 12.66 -2.60
CA VAL A 230 2.44 13.79 -1.69
C VAL A 230 3.75 14.06 -0.97
N ALA A 231 4.41 15.16 -1.32
CA ALA A 231 5.65 15.60 -0.71
C ALA A 231 5.35 16.56 0.44
N GLY A 232 5.65 16.17 1.68
CA GLY A 232 5.46 16.98 2.87
C GLY A 232 5.52 16.15 4.16
N PRO A 233 5.75 16.77 5.33
CA PRO A 233 5.80 16.04 6.60
C PRO A 233 4.47 15.33 6.90
N ALA A 234 4.56 14.10 7.39
CA ALA A 234 3.39 13.34 7.82
C ALA A 234 2.68 14.05 8.98
N GLY A 235 1.35 14.16 8.88
CA GLY A 235 0.53 14.83 9.90
C GLY A 235 0.49 16.37 9.79
N ALA A 236 1.27 16.99 8.91
CA ALA A 236 1.13 18.43 8.63
C ALA A 236 -0.28 18.73 8.05
N PRO A 237 -0.89 19.89 8.36
CA PRO A 237 -2.25 20.21 7.91
C PRO A 237 -2.41 20.25 6.38
N ASP A 238 -1.42 20.77 5.67
CA ASP A 238 -1.38 20.84 4.20
C ASP A 238 -1.16 19.46 3.56
N THR A 239 -0.25 18.64 4.10
CA THR A 239 -0.10 17.22 3.71
C THR A 239 -1.42 16.48 3.89
N SER A 240 -2.08 16.66 5.03
CA SER A 240 -3.37 16.02 5.34
C SER A 240 -4.47 16.47 4.36
N ALA A 241 -4.54 17.76 4.02
CA ALA A 241 -5.51 18.28 3.07
C ALA A 241 -5.33 17.68 1.65
N LEU A 242 -4.08 17.47 1.22
CA LEU A 242 -3.80 16.78 -0.05
C LEU A 242 -4.23 15.30 0.04
N LEU A 243 -3.90 14.60 1.12
CA LEU A 243 -4.31 13.20 1.31
C LEU A 243 -5.83 13.03 1.36
N ASP A 244 -6.55 13.92 2.04
CA ASP A 244 -8.01 13.93 2.07
C ASP A 244 -8.58 14.08 0.65
N ALA A 245 -8.03 14.98 -0.17
CA ALA A 245 -8.41 15.14 -1.56
C ALA A 245 -8.10 13.91 -2.43
N VAL A 246 -6.96 13.25 -2.20
CA VAL A 246 -6.60 12.01 -2.92
C VAL A 246 -7.63 10.93 -2.64
N HIS A 247 -8.03 10.75 -1.37
CA HIS A 247 -8.94 9.69 -0.93
C HIS A 247 -10.43 10.02 -1.10
N ALA A 248 -10.78 11.29 -1.36
CA ALA A 248 -12.14 11.71 -1.69
C ALA A 248 -12.66 11.15 -3.04
N SER A 249 -11.76 10.70 -3.91
CA SER A 249 -12.11 10.17 -5.24
C SER A 249 -11.83 8.67 -5.34
N TYR A 250 -12.84 7.90 -5.74
CA TYR A 250 -12.68 6.49 -6.05
C TYR A 250 -11.88 6.33 -7.35
N CYS A 251 -10.65 5.84 -7.23
CA CYS A 251 -9.74 5.59 -8.34
C CYS A 251 -8.93 4.33 -7.98
N PRO A 252 -9.42 3.13 -8.32
CA PRO A 252 -8.86 1.86 -7.85
C PRO A 252 -7.46 1.57 -8.40
N ASP A 253 -7.07 2.21 -9.50
CA ASP A 253 -5.78 2.00 -10.17
C ASP A 253 -4.68 2.97 -9.68
N LYS A 254 -4.91 3.69 -8.58
CA LYS A 254 -3.93 4.59 -7.97
C LYS A 254 -3.16 3.93 -6.84
N VAL A 255 -1.95 4.40 -6.62
CA VAL A 255 -1.18 4.21 -5.40
C VAL A 255 -0.72 5.57 -4.88
N VAL A 256 -0.67 5.73 -3.56
CA VAL A 256 -0.25 6.96 -2.90
C VAL A 256 1.14 6.78 -2.30
N LEU A 257 2.05 7.70 -2.60
CA LEU A 257 3.37 7.78 -1.99
C LEU A 257 3.45 9.04 -1.15
N VAL A 258 3.79 8.91 0.13
CA VAL A 258 4.02 10.04 1.04
C VAL A 258 5.52 10.12 1.27
N LEU A 259 6.10 11.26 0.91
CA LEU A 259 7.53 11.53 1.02
C LEU A 259 7.74 12.78 1.88
N ASP A 260 8.39 12.64 3.02
CA ASP A 260 8.87 13.78 3.80
C ASP A 260 10.31 14.17 3.37
N PRO A 261 10.49 15.24 2.58
CA PRO A 261 11.82 15.68 2.14
C PRO A 261 12.67 16.26 3.28
N THR A 262 12.07 16.51 4.45
CA THR A 262 12.78 16.95 5.66
C THR A 262 13.33 15.78 6.48
N ASN A 263 12.93 14.54 6.17
CA ASN A 263 13.36 13.32 6.83
C ASN A 263 14.40 12.56 5.97
N PRO A 264 15.70 12.60 6.31
CA PRO A 264 16.74 11.95 5.50
C PRO A 264 16.58 10.43 5.40
N GLY A 265 16.09 9.77 6.46
CA GLY A 265 15.90 8.32 6.47
C GLY A 265 14.78 7.88 5.52
N GLU A 266 13.74 8.70 5.39
CA GLU A 266 12.65 8.46 4.44
C GLU A 266 13.09 8.72 3.00
N MET A 267 13.83 9.80 2.77
CA MET A 267 14.38 10.09 1.43
C MET A 267 15.38 9.01 0.98
N GLU A 268 16.19 8.47 1.89
CA GLU A 268 17.08 7.35 1.60
C GLU A 268 16.29 6.08 1.24
N PHE A 269 15.21 5.79 1.97
CA PHE A 269 14.32 4.68 1.63
C PHE A 269 13.76 4.83 0.22
N TRP A 270 13.22 6.01 -0.13
CA TRP A 270 12.64 6.22 -1.46
C TRP A 270 13.69 6.27 -2.56
N ARG A 271 14.91 6.73 -2.27
CA ARG A 271 16.04 6.66 -3.20
C ARG A 271 16.35 5.23 -3.60
N ALA A 272 16.26 4.29 -2.66
CA ALA A 272 16.51 2.87 -2.90
C ALA A 272 15.32 2.16 -3.57
N HIS A 273 14.08 2.48 -3.20
CA HIS A 273 12.90 1.70 -3.58
C HIS A 273 12.04 2.31 -4.69
N ASN A 274 12.12 3.63 -4.91
CA ASN A 274 11.46 4.33 -6.01
C ASN A 274 12.27 5.58 -6.44
N PRO A 275 13.42 5.39 -7.12
CA PRO A 275 14.31 6.48 -7.49
C PRO A 275 13.65 7.62 -8.29
N PRO A 276 12.70 7.38 -9.22
CA PRO A 276 11.99 8.45 -9.92
C PRO A 276 11.16 9.34 -8.99
N ALA A 277 10.40 8.76 -8.06
CA ALA A 277 9.61 9.54 -7.09
C ALA A 277 10.53 10.36 -6.17
N HIS A 278 11.61 9.74 -5.66
CA HIS A 278 12.63 10.41 -4.87
C HIS A 278 13.24 11.61 -5.63
N ALA A 279 13.70 11.42 -6.87
CA ALA A 279 14.37 12.45 -7.64
C ALA A 279 13.46 13.66 -7.91
N MET A 280 12.16 13.41 -8.15
CA MET A 280 11.16 14.44 -8.35
C MET A 280 10.95 15.29 -7.11
N VAL A 281 10.76 14.65 -5.95
CA VAL A 281 10.57 15.34 -4.67
C VAL A 281 11.83 16.08 -4.25
N ALA A 282 13.01 15.46 -4.35
CA ALA A 282 14.30 16.07 -4.02
C ALA A 282 14.58 17.31 -4.88
N SER A 283 14.32 17.23 -6.19
CA SER A 283 14.51 18.36 -7.11
C SER A 283 13.54 19.51 -6.82
N HIS A 284 12.28 19.20 -6.50
CA HIS A 284 11.30 20.22 -6.12
C HIS A 284 11.67 20.88 -4.79
N PHE A 285 12.09 20.10 -3.81
CA PHE A 285 12.51 20.59 -2.50
C PHE A 285 13.73 21.51 -2.61
N ALA A 286 14.76 21.12 -3.35
CA ALA A 286 15.95 21.95 -3.57
C ALA A 286 15.60 23.30 -4.22
N LYS A 287 14.67 23.33 -5.19
CA LYS A 287 14.19 24.58 -5.81
C LYS A 287 13.42 25.46 -4.82
N SER A 288 12.63 24.87 -3.92
CA SER A 288 11.87 25.61 -2.91
C SER A 288 12.76 26.31 -1.87
N GLN A 289 13.99 25.82 -1.68
CA GLN A 289 14.96 26.40 -0.75
C GLN A 289 15.83 27.50 -1.36
N GLN A 290 15.80 27.69 -2.68
CA GLN A 290 16.57 28.76 -3.33
C GLN A 290 16.01 30.13 -2.93
N PRO A 291 16.86 31.12 -2.61
CA PRO A 291 16.39 32.49 -2.37
C PRO A 291 15.62 33.00 -3.58
N ARG A 292 14.42 33.56 -3.36
CA ARG A 292 13.68 34.24 -4.44
C ARG A 292 14.50 35.46 -4.87
N GLU A 293 15.09 35.44 -6.07
CA GLU A 293 15.62 36.63 -6.72
C GLU A 293 14.44 37.54 -7.10
N GLY A 294 14.01 38.38 -6.15
CA GLY A 294 13.13 39.51 -6.42
C GLY A 294 13.95 40.72 -6.89
N PRO A 295 13.38 41.63 -7.70
CA PRO A 295 14.07 42.86 -8.04
C PRO A 295 14.37 43.64 -6.76
N ALA A 296 15.63 44.03 -6.58
CA ALA A 296 16.09 44.83 -5.45
C ALA A 296 15.30 46.16 -5.41
N SER A 297 14.25 46.20 -4.59
CA SER A 297 13.61 47.44 -4.18
C SER A 297 13.90 47.64 -2.70
N GLY A 298 14.39 48.84 -2.39
CA GLY A 298 15.22 49.10 -1.23
C GLY A 298 14.51 49.14 0.13
N ALA A 299 15.37 49.10 1.15
CA ALA A 299 15.17 49.56 2.52
C ALA A 299 14.04 48.90 3.32
N GLY A 300 14.35 47.73 3.86
CA GLY A 300 13.69 47.12 5.02
C GLY A 300 14.52 45.92 5.48
N GLY A 301 15.30 46.06 6.55
CA GLY A 301 16.12 44.97 7.08
C GLY A 301 15.24 43.77 7.48
N PRO A 302 15.65 42.53 7.23
CA PRO A 302 14.87 41.37 7.60
C PRO A 302 14.84 41.21 9.13
N ASP A 303 13.63 41.08 9.66
CA ASP A 303 13.37 40.67 11.04
C ASP A 303 13.89 39.23 11.24
N PRO A 304 14.85 38.97 12.15
CA PRO A 304 15.43 37.65 12.35
C PRO A 304 14.50 36.64 13.05
N SER A 305 13.22 37.02 13.28
CA SER A 305 12.23 36.16 13.95
C SER A 305 11.17 35.53 13.02
N SER A 306 11.21 35.75 11.70
CA SER A 306 10.32 35.03 10.77
C SER A 306 10.88 33.63 10.50
N GLY A 307 10.21 32.63 11.07
CA GLY A 307 10.64 31.23 11.12
C GLY A 307 11.10 30.64 9.78
N ALA A 308 11.94 29.60 9.90
CA ALA A 308 12.36 28.74 8.80
C ALA A 308 11.22 28.54 7.80
N ASN A 309 11.46 28.84 6.52
CA ASN A 309 10.49 28.66 5.43
C ASN A 309 9.94 27.22 5.50
N ALA A 310 8.78 27.04 6.14
CA ALA A 310 8.09 25.77 6.19
C ALA A 310 7.66 25.44 4.77
N MET A 311 8.19 24.33 4.24
CA MET A 311 7.84 23.87 2.90
C MET A 311 6.33 23.58 2.86
N THR A 312 5.64 24.15 1.88
CA THR A 312 4.24 23.80 1.59
C THR A 312 4.19 22.41 0.96
N ALA A 313 3.32 21.55 1.46
CA ALA A 313 3.13 20.22 0.90
C ALA A 313 2.66 20.31 -0.57
N THR A 314 3.19 19.42 -1.41
CA THR A 314 2.96 19.43 -2.86
C THR A 314 2.60 18.04 -3.36
N ALA A 315 1.57 17.94 -4.19
CA ALA A 315 1.16 16.70 -4.86
C ALA A 315 1.68 16.63 -6.31
N PHE A 316 2.09 15.44 -6.73
CA PHE A 316 2.43 15.07 -8.10
C PHE A 316 1.57 13.88 -8.50
N ILE A 317 0.98 13.93 -9.70
CA ILE A 317 0.14 12.85 -10.22
C ILE A 317 0.78 12.34 -11.50
N CYS A 318 1.23 11.08 -11.47
CA CYS A 318 1.98 10.44 -12.52
C CYS A 318 1.22 9.24 -13.09
N GLN A 319 1.12 9.17 -14.40
CA GLN A 319 0.47 8.09 -15.15
C GLN A 319 1.27 7.85 -16.43
N ASN A 320 1.49 6.59 -16.81
CA ASN A 320 2.18 6.22 -18.05
C ASN A 320 3.53 6.95 -18.21
N TYR A 321 4.34 6.93 -17.14
CA TYR A 321 5.67 7.56 -17.07
C TYR A 321 5.68 9.08 -17.23
N THR A 322 4.52 9.74 -17.18
CA THR A 322 4.38 11.19 -17.29
C THR A 322 3.72 11.75 -16.05
N CYS A 323 4.29 12.82 -15.48
CA CYS A 323 3.73 13.52 -14.32
C CYS A 323 3.12 14.85 -14.73
N GLN A 324 1.97 15.17 -14.16
CA GLN A 324 1.36 16.49 -14.26
C GLN A 324 2.20 17.52 -13.50
N ALA A 325 1.99 18.81 -13.79
CA ALA A 325 2.61 19.89 -13.03
C ALA A 325 2.28 19.76 -11.52
N PRO A 326 3.25 20.00 -10.62
CA PRO A 326 3.04 19.93 -9.18
C PRO A 326 1.91 20.87 -8.74
N THR A 327 1.11 20.45 -7.77
CA THR A 327 0.02 21.27 -7.23
C THR A 327 -0.03 21.21 -5.71
N ILE A 328 -0.29 22.36 -5.10
CA ILE A 328 -0.57 22.49 -3.67
C ILE A 328 -2.08 22.55 -3.40
N ASP A 329 -2.92 22.51 -4.45
CA ASP A 329 -4.37 22.70 -4.37
C ASP A 329 -5.12 21.34 -4.31
N PRO A 330 -5.76 21.00 -3.18
CA PRO A 330 -6.56 19.79 -3.03
C PRO A 330 -7.73 19.69 -4.04
N VAL A 331 -8.29 20.81 -4.51
CA VAL A 331 -9.35 20.80 -5.54
C VAL A 331 -8.76 20.32 -6.87
N ARG A 332 -7.59 20.83 -7.25
CA ARG A 332 -6.89 20.40 -8.46
C ARG A 332 -6.53 18.93 -8.42
N VAL A 333 -6.10 18.40 -7.27
CA VAL A 333 -5.85 16.96 -7.08
C VAL A 333 -7.08 16.14 -7.42
N ARG A 334 -8.26 16.48 -6.86
CA ARG A 334 -9.52 15.79 -7.14
C ARG A 334 -9.90 15.82 -8.62
N GLN A 335 -9.75 16.97 -9.28
CA GLN A 335 -10.00 17.09 -10.72
C GLN A 335 -9.11 16.16 -11.54
N LEU A 336 -7.81 16.11 -11.24
CA LEU A 336 -6.87 15.27 -11.97
C LEU A 336 -7.11 13.77 -11.76
N LEU A 337 -7.66 13.36 -10.62
CA LEU A 337 -8.00 11.96 -10.35
C LEU A 337 -9.31 11.52 -10.99
N THR A 338 -10.29 12.43 -11.11
CA THR A 338 -11.62 12.16 -11.69
C THR A 338 -11.67 12.27 -13.22
N GLN A 339 -10.75 13.02 -13.84
CA GLN A 339 -10.62 13.09 -15.30
C GLN A 339 -10.23 11.71 -15.86
N GLN A 340 -11.19 10.98 -16.40
CA GLN A 340 -10.95 9.71 -17.07
C GLN A 340 -10.03 9.94 -18.28
N ALA A 341 -9.04 9.05 -18.45
CA ALA A 341 -8.41 8.87 -19.75
C ALA A 341 -9.53 8.57 -20.76
N THR A 342 -9.60 9.34 -21.84
CA THR A 342 -10.55 9.17 -22.95
C THR A 342 -10.61 7.68 -23.34
N PRO A 343 -11.80 7.08 -23.56
CA PRO A 343 -11.90 5.68 -23.92
C PRO A 343 -11.38 5.47 -25.34
N GLY A 344 -10.08 5.22 -25.49
CA GLY A 344 -9.51 4.62 -26.68
C GLY A 344 -9.87 3.13 -26.70
N SER A 345 -10.68 2.72 -27.68
CA SER A 345 -11.00 1.34 -28.09
C SER A 345 -10.74 0.25 -27.04
N ALA A 346 -11.67 0.08 -26.08
CA ALA A 346 -11.63 -1.05 -25.17
C ALA A 346 -11.86 -2.36 -25.95
N GLN A 347 -10.79 -3.08 -26.25
CA GLN A 347 -10.88 -4.51 -26.58
C GLN A 347 -11.20 -5.32 -25.31
N PRO A 348 -11.88 -6.47 -25.42
CA PRO A 348 -12.28 -7.26 -24.25
C PRO A 348 -11.06 -7.70 -23.41
N LEU A 349 -11.11 -7.33 -22.12
CA LEU A 349 -10.06 -7.48 -21.10
C LEU A 349 -9.50 -8.92 -20.94
N LEU A 350 -10.28 -9.92 -21.33
CA LEU A 350 -9.94 -11.33 -21.15
C LEU A 350 -9.11 -11.93 -22.31
N GLN A 351 -8.95 -11.23 -23.44
CA GLN A 351 -8.15 -11.71 -24.57
C GLN A 351 -6.63 -11.52 -24.38
N HIS A 352 -6.21 -10.83 -23.31
CA HIS A 352 -4.79 -10.55 -23.02
C HIS A 352 -4.14 -11.59 -22.09
N PHE A 353 -4.92 -12.52 -21.53
CA PHE A 353 -4.36 -13.66 -20.81
C PHE A 353 -3.95 -14.73 -21.84
N ASP A 354 -2.84 -14.52 -22.53
CA ASP A 354 -2.18 -15.60 -23.29
C ASP A 354 -1.52 -16.54 -22.28
N VAL A 355 -2.34 -17.42 -21.69
CA VAL A 355 -1.89 -18.49 -20.80
C VAL A 355 -1.27 -19.57 -21.67
N LYS A 356 -0.08 -19.31 -22.21
CA LYS A 356 0.83 -20.38 -22.58
C LYS A 356 1.54 -20.82 -21.31
N LEU A 357 0.97 -21.86 -20.68
CA LEU A 357 1.64 -22.70 -19.69
C LEU A 357 2.90 -23.34 -20.29
#